data_AF-A0A941TSN7-F1
#
_entry.id   AF-A0A941TSN7-F1
#
_cell.length_a   1.000
_cell.length_b   1.000
_cell.length_c   1.000
_cell.angle_alpha   90.00
_cell.angle_beta   90.00
_cell.angle_gamma   90.00
#
_symmetry.space_group_name_H-M   'P 1'
#
loop_
_entity.id
_entity.type
_entity.pdbx_description
1 polymer ?
#
loop_
_entity_poly.entity_id
_entity_poly.type
_entity_poly.pdbx_seq_one_letter_code
_entity_poly.pdbx_strand_id
1 'polypeptide(L)'
;MDVGNDNDPRLTQLTDLVSLLQEENRWLKSQLFGRSSEKRPQELAAEQQRLFNEAEALAAARPEAAQSVTILAYTRKKGSKKIPATLPRIEVIHDLPESEKVCPHDGTALTRIGVETAEQLHLWCPPSRRS
;
A
#
# COMPACT_ATOMS: atom_id res chain seq x y z
N MET A 1 35.71 29.90 -31.90
CA MET A 1 34.63 29.42 -31.02
C MET A 1 35.30 29.02 -29.72
N ASP A 2 35.45 29.97 -28.80
CA ASP A 2 36.03 29.69 -27.49
C ASP A 2 34.88 29.59 -26.50
N VAL A 3 34.55 28.35 -26.14
CA VAL A 3 33.65 28.07 -25.02
C VAL A 3 34.47 28.34 -23.77
N GLY A 4 34.34 29.56 -23.24
CA GLY A 4 34.96 29.97 -21.99
C GLY A 4 34.50 29.05 -20.87
N ASN A 5 35.42 28.22 -20.38
CA ASN A 5 35.25 27.42 -19.18
C ASN A 5 35.42 28.34 -17.96
N ASP A 6 34.42 29.17 -17.71
CA ASP A 6 34.38 30.03 -16.52
C ASP A 6 34.00 29.15 -15.32
N ASN A 7 35.01 28.53 -14.72
CA ASN A 7 34.89 27.91 -13.39
C ASN A 7 34.65 29.02 -12.36
N ASP A 8 33.41 29.48 -12.24
CA ASP A 8 33.01 30.44 -11.23
C ASP A 8 33.27 29.82 -9.84
N PRO A 9 34.19 30.38 -9.03
CA PRO A 9 34.57 29.81 -7.74
C PRO A 9 33.41 29.80 -6.74
N ARG A 10 32.36 30.60 -6.98
CA ARG A 10 31.15 30.56 -6.14
C ARG A 10 30.28 29.37 -6.50
N LEU A 11 30.19 29.04 -7.79
CA LEU A 11 29.43 27.90 -8.26
C LEU A 11 30.02 26.60 -7.71
N THR A 12 31.35 26.48 -7.71
CA THR A 12 32.05 25.32 -7.13
C THR A 12 31.84 25.22 -5.61
N GLN A 13 31.97 26.34 -4.89
CA GLN A 13 31.69 26.38 -3.44
C GLN A 13 30.24 25.99 -3.11
N LEU A 14 29.27 26.44 -3.90
CA LEU A 14 27.87 26.06 -3.72
C LEU A 14 27.63 24.59 -4.02
N THR A 15 28.25 24.03 -5.07
CA THR A 15 28.11 22.59 -5.37
C THR A 15 28.70 21.70 -4.29
N ASP A 16 29.82 22.11 -3.70
CA ASP A 16 30.47 21.39 -2.60
C ASP A 16 29.63 21.43 -1.32
N LEU A 17 28.98 22.56 -1.04
CA LEU A 17 28.04 22.66 0.08
C LEU A 17 26.78 21.80 -0.15
N VAL A 18 26.25 21.79 -1.38
CA VAL A 18 25.08 20.98 -1.72
C VAL A 18 25.40 19.49 -1.59
N SER A 19 26.57 19.04 -2.06
CA SER A 19 26.96 17.63 -1.93
C SER A 19 27.11 17.22 -0.46
N LEU A 20 27.77 18.03 0.35
CA LEU A 20 27.91 17.81 1.80
C LEU A 20 26.53 17.71 2.50
N LEU A 21 25.64 18.66 2.23
CA LEU A 21 24.30 18.68 2.83
C LEU A 21 23.44 17.49 2.37
N GLN A 22 23.62 17.02 1.13
CA GLN A 22 22.95 15.83 0.62
C GLN A 22 23.45 14.55 1.29
N GLU A 23 24.76 14.44 1.55
CA GLU A 23 25.35 13.33 2.29
C GLU A 23 24.85 13.29 3.74
N GLU A 24 24.83 14.45 4.43
CA GLU A 24 24.28 14.57 5.77
C GLU A 24 22.80 14.18 5.80
N ASN A 25 22.00 14.64 4.84
CA ASN A 25 20.60 14.26 4.71
C ASN A 25 20.43 12.75 4.51
N ARG A 26 21.28 12.14 3.66
CA ARG A 26 21.25 10.70 3.41
C ARG A 26 21.59 9.93 4.68
N TRP A 27 22.57 10.39 5.45
CA TRP A 27 22.94 9.81 6.73
C TRP A 27 21.83 9.92 7.77
N LEU A 28 21.21 11.10 7.93
CA LEU A 28 20.08 11.30 8.83
C LEU A 28 18.88 10.43 8.44
N LYS A 29 18.57 10.34 7.15
CA LYS A 29 17.51 9.46 6.64
C LYS A 29 17.82 7.98 6.90
N SER A 30 19.06 7.53 6.76
CA SER A 30 19.43 6.15 7.06
C SER A 30 19.39 5.85 8.56
N GLN A 31 19.73 6.80 9.42
CA GLN A 31 19.58 6.66 10.88
C GLN A 31 18.11 6.58 11.30
N LEU A 32 17.27 7.48 10.77
CA LEU A 32 15.84 7.57 11.11
C LEU A 32 15.02 6.41 10.53
N PHE A 33 15.26 6.04 9.28
CA PHE A 33 14.43 5.08 8.55
C PHE A 33 15.12 3.73 8.31
N GLY A 34 16.46 3.69 8.25
CA GLY A 34 17.21 2.46 7.96
C GLY A 34 17.26 1.46 9.12
N ARG A 35 17.21 1.91 10.39
CA ARG A 35 17.13 1.01 11.55
C ARG A 35 15.77 0.31 11.68
N SER A 36 14.73 0.80 11.02
CA SER A 36 13.35 0.32 11.15
C SER A 36 12.94 -0.75 10.14
N SER A 37 13.72 -1.01 9.08
CA SER A 37 13.21 -1.82 7.97
C SER A 37 13.26 -3.34 8.20
N GLU A 38 14.17 -3.86 9.04
CA GLU A 38 14.41 -5.32 9.07
C GLU A 38 14.79 -5.89 10.44
N LYS A 39 15.26 -5.08 11.39
CA LYS A 39 15.69 -5.56 12.71
C LYS A 39 14.49 -5.66 13.65
N ARG A 40 13.78 -6.78 13.58
CA ARG A 40 12.87 -7.18 14.65
C ARG A 40 13.69 -7.62 15.86
N PRO A 41 13.28 -7.29 17.10
CA PRO A 41 13.79 -7.94 18.30
C PRO A 41 13.88 -9.45 18.09
N GLN A 42 14.99 -10.05 18.50
CA GLN A 42 15.28 -11.46 18.24
C GLN A 42 14.18 -12.40 18.77
N GLU A 43 13.52 -12.00 19.86
CA GLU A 43 12.35 -12.67 20.43
C GLU A 43 11.17 -12.70 19.44
N LEU A 44 10.82 -11.56 18.83
CA LEU A 44 9.76 -11.46 17.82
C LEU A 44 10.10 -12.22 16.53
N ALA A 45 11.38 -12.31 16.17
CA ALA A 45 11.80 -13.11 15.01
C ALA A 45 11.61 -14.61 15.26
N ALA A 46 11.95 -15.10 16.45
CA ALA A 46 11.76 -16.50 16.85
C ALA A 46 10.26 -16.86 16.97
N GLU A 47 9.44 -15.97 17.51
CA GLU A 47 7.99 -16.16 17.55
C GLU A 47 7.36 -16.24 16.17
N GLN A 48 7.77 -15.39 15.23
CA GLN A 48 7.28 -15.48 13.85
C GLN A 48 7.66 -16.77 13.14
N GLN A 49 8.84 -17.31 13.42
CA GLN A 49 9.28 -18.58 12.84
C GLN A 49 8.41 -19.75 13.33
N ARG A 50 7.87 -19.66 14.55
CA ARG A 50 6.94 -20.65 15.12
C ARG A 50 5.54 -20.61 14.49
N LEU A 51 5.11 -19.48 13.92
CA LEU A 51 3.79 -19.33 13.29
C LEU A 51 3.58 -20.28 12.10
N PHE A 52 4.66 -20.69 11.43
CA PHE A 52 4.59 -21.55 10.25
C PHE A 52 4.87 -23.03 10.54
N ASN A 53 5.29 -23.36 11.77
CA ASN A 53 5.65 -24.73 12.17
C ASN A 53 4.49 -25.46 12.88
N GLU A 54 3.24 -25.04 12.66
CA GLU A 54 2.06 -25.60 13.34
C GLU A 54 1.92 -27.11 13.07
N ALA A 55 2.11 -27.56 11.83
CA ALA A 55 2.01 -28.97 11.47
C ALA A 55 3.08 -29.86 12.15
N GLU A 56 4.31 -29.38 12.26
CA GLU A 56 5.40 -30.10 12.94
C GLU A 56 5.17 -30.15 14.46
N ALA A 57 4.66 -29.06 15.04
CA ALA A 57 4.30 -29.01 16.45
C ALA A 57 3.13 -29.96 16.78
N LEU A 58 2.12 -30.03 15.91
CA LEU A 58 0.99 -30.96 16.04
C LEU A 58 1.42 -32.42 15.86
N ALA A 59 2.36 -32.70 14.94
CA ALA A 59 2.90 -34.04 14.73
C ALA A 59 3.78 -34.53 15.89
N ALA A 60 4.48 -33.61 16.57
CA ALA A 60 5.27 -33.92 17.76
C ALA A 60 4.42 -34.10 19.04
N ALA A 61 3.19 -33.59 19.05
CA ALA A 61 2.25 -33.78 20.15
C ALA A 61 1.67 -35.21 20.11
N ARG A 62 1.69 -35.88 21.27
CA ARG A 62 1.02 -37.19 21.43
C ARG A 62 -0.48 -37.02 21.16
N PRO A 63 -1.14 -37.90 20.38
CA PRO A 63 -2.56 -37.74 20.10
C PRO A 63 -3.35 -37.89 21.40
N GLU A 64 -3.84 -36.78 21.94
CA GLU A 64 -4.92 -36.81 22.92
C GLU A 64 -6.22 -37.17 22.21
N ALA A 65 -7.04 -38.00 22.86
CA ALA A 65 -8.31 -38.44 22.31
C ALA A 65 -9.14 -37.23 21.87
N ALA A 66 -9.60 -37.24 20.61
CA ALA A 66 -10.31 -36.12 20.00
C ALA A 66 -11.56 -35.77 20.82
N GLN A 67 -11.45 -34.72 21.65
CA GLN A 67 -12.58 -34.16 22.36
C GLN A 67 -13.38 -33.31 21.38
N SER A 68 -14.62 -33.70 21.12
CA SER A 68 -15.52 -32.94 20.27
C SER A 68 -15.92 -31.64 20.97
N VAL A 69 -15.38 -30.51 20.51
CA VAL A 69 -15.77 -29.19 20.99
C VAL A 69 -17.00 -28.74 20.22
N THR A 70 -18.13 -28.57 20.91
CA THR A 70 -19.35 -28.00 20.31
C THR A 70 -19.18 -26.48 20.24
N ILE A 71 -18.99 -25.96 19.03
CA ILE A 71 -18.82 -24.52 18.79
C ILE A 71 -20.20 -23.87 18.60
N LEU A 72 -20.46 -22.78 19.31
CA LEU A 72 -21.68 -21.98 19.16
C LEU A 72 -21.76 -21.38 17.74
N ALA A 73 -22.88 -21.61 17.05
CA ALA A 73 -23.11 -21.03 15.73
C ALA A 73 -23.23 -19.49 15.83
N TYR A 74 -22.27 -18.78 15.24
CA TYR A 74 -22.29 -17.32 15.17
C TYR A 74 -23.01 -16.83 13.90
N THR A 75 -23.91 -15.86 14.05
CA THR A 75 -24.58 -15.18 12.94
C THR A 75 -23.81 -13.93 12.52
N ARG A 76 -23.34 -13.94 11.27
CA ARG A 76 -22.64 -12.79 10.67
C ARG A 76 -23.67 -11.79 10.19
N LYS A 77 -23.53 -10.51 10.57
CA LYS A 77 -24.27 -9.44 9.90
C LYS A 77 -23.76 -9.34 8.45
N LYS A 78 -24.59 -9.76 7.51
CA LYS A 78 -24.30 -9.70 6.08
C LYS A 78 -24.55 -8.27 5.61
N GLY A 79 -23.49 -7.48 5.41
CA GLY A 79 -23.60 -6.16 4.80
C GLY A 79 -22.47 -5.21 5.19
N SER A 80 -21.95 -4.50 4.18
CA SER A 80 -21.12 -3.32 4.40
C SER A 80 -22.01 -2.18 4.93
N LYS A 81 -21.48 -1.37 5.85
CA LYS A 81 -22.17 -0.14 6.28
C LYS A 81 -22.20 0.82 5.09
N LYS A 82 -23.38 1.37 4.77
CA LYS A 82 -23.51 2.40 3.72
C LYS A 82 -22.69 3.64 4.08
N ILE A 83 -22.10 4.30 3.08
CA ILE A 83 -21.38 5.56 3.28
C ILE A 83 -22.41 6.64 3.68
N PRO A 84 -22.16 7.42 4.75
CA PRO A 84 -23.06 8.49 5.17
C PRO A 84 -23.38 9.50 4.06
N ALA A 85 -24.64 9.92 3.95
CA ALA A 85 -25.10 10.89 2.95
C ALA A 85 -24.60 12.33 3.20
N THR A 86 -24.10 12.62 4.41
CA THR A 86 -23.56 13.93 4.78
C THR A 86 -22.17 14.20 4.21
N LEU A 87 -21.49 13.16 3.71
CA LEU A 87 -20.16 13.30 3.13
C LEU A 87 -20.27 13.83 1.69
N PRO A 88 -19.37 14.75 1.27
CA PRO A 88 -19.34 15.22 -0.10
C PRO A 88 -19.04 14.05 -1.05
N ARG A 89 -19.85 13.91 -2.10
CA ARG A 89 -19.71 12.90 -3.14
C ARG A 89 -19.14 13.55 -4.40
N ILE A 90 -18.25 12.85 -5.09
CA ILE A 90 -17.71 13.25 -6.39
C ILE A 90 -18.08 12.15 -7.37
N GLU A 91 -18.82 12.49 -8.42
CA GLU A 91 -19.21 11.55 -9.47
C GLU A 91 -18.08 11.42 -10.50
N VAL A 92 -17.66 10.20 -10.78
CA VAL A 92 -16.68 9.89 -11.82
C VAL A 92 -17.33 8.92 -12.80
N ILE A 93 -17.51 9.35 -14.05
CA ILE A 93 -18.12 8.56 -15.10
C ILE A 93 -17.01 7.87 -15.90
N HIS A 94 -17.00 6.54 -15.87
CA HIS A 94 -16.11 5.71 -16.70
C HIS A 94 -16.91 5.22 -17.91
N ASP A 95 -16.71 5.87 -19.06
CA ASP A 95 -17.32 5.49 -20.34
C ASP A 95 -16.21 5.19 -21.36
N LEU A 96 -16.55 4.46 -22.43
CA LEU A 96 -15.62 4.23 -23.53
C LEU A 96 -15.29 5.54 -24.25
N PRO A 97 -14.07 5.71 -24.78
CA PRO A 97 -13.75 6.83 -25.66
C PRO A 97 -14.58 6.76 -26.95
N GLU A 98 -14.81 7.91 -27.60
CA GLU A 98 -15.69 8.00 -28.79
C GLU A 98 -15.30 7.05 -29.94
N SER A 99 -13.99 6.83 -30.13
CA SER A 99 -13.45 5.91 -31.13
C SER A 99 -13.85 4.45 -30.92
N GLU A 100 -14.17 4.07 -29.68
CA GLU A 100 -14.50 2.69 -29.29
C GLU A 100 -16.01 2.46 -29.14
N LYS A 101 -16.83 3.50 -29.39
CA LYS A 101 -18.31 3.39 -29.36
C LYS A 101 -18.90 2.82 -30.65
N VAL A 102 -18.08 2.23 -31.51
CA VAL A 102 -18.47 1.65 -32.79
C VAL A 102 -18.00 0.19 -32.84
N CYS A 103 -18.89 -0.71 -33.27
CA CYS A 103 -18.56 -2.12 -33.44
C CYS A 103 -17.46 -2.29 -34.52
N PRO A 104 -16.33 -2.95 -34.22
CA PRO A 104 -15.26 -3.14 -35.20
C PRO A 104 -15.61 -4.12 -36.33
N HIS A 105 -16.67 -4.93 -36.17
CA HIS A 105 -17.10 -5.91 -37.19
C HIS A 105 -18.16 -5.36 -38.14
N ASP A 106 -19.17 -4.67 -37.61
CA ASP A 106 -20.34 -4.24 -38.38
C ASP A 106 -20.44 -2.71 -38.54
N GLY A 107 -19.58 -1.93 -37.88
CA GLY A 107 -19.56 -0.46 -37.95
C GLY A 107 -20.76 0.22 -37.29
N THR A 108 -21.60 -0.54 -36.57
CA THR A 108 -22.78 -0.03 -35.89
C THR A 108 -22.41 0.67 -34.58
N ALA A 109 -23.18 1.71 -34.21
CA ALA A 109 -22.98 2.40 -32.94
C ALA A 109 -23.36 1.50 -31.76
N LEU A 110 -22.47 1.37 -30.77
CA LEU A 110 -22.73 0.61 -29.56
C LEU A 110 -23.78 1.32 -28.70
N THR A 111 -24.83 0.61 -28.34
CA THR A 111 -25.83 1.06 -27.37
C THR A 111 -25.37 0.77 -25.95
N ARG A 112 -25.63 1.70 -25.02
CA ARG A 112 -25.36 1.49 -23.60
C ARG A 112 -26.26 0.41 -23.03
N ILE A 113 -25.67 -0.66 -22.46
CA ILE A 113 -26.39 -1.77 -21.83
C ILE A 113 -25.92 -1.90 -20.39
N GLY A 114 -26.84 -1.67 -19.44
CA GLY A 114 -26.55 -1.74 -18.01
C GLY A 114 -25.71 -0.56 -17.50
N VAL A 115 -25.86 -0.22 -16.21
CA VAL A 115 -25.02 0.76 -15.52
C VAL A 115 -24.64 0.15 -14.18
N GLU A 116 -23.33 0.05 -13.93
CA GLU A 116 -22.79 -0.36 -12.64
C GLU A 116 -22.33 0.88 -11.86
N THR A 117 -22.83 1.04 -10.63
CA THR A 117 -22.47 2.16 -9.76
C THR A 117 -21.82 1.65 -8.49
N ALA A 118 -20.64 2.16 -8.16
CA ALA A 118 -19.93 1.86 -6.92
C ALA A 118 -19.58 3.16 -6.17
N GLU A 119 -19.67 3.14 -4.84
CA GLU A 119 -19.27 4.26 -3.98
C GLU A 119 -17.98 3.88 -3.21
N GLN A 120 -17.01 4.79 -3.17
CA GLN A 120 -15.75 4.61 -2.44
C GLN A 120 -15.52 5.77 -1.45
N LEU A 121 -15.05 5.45 -0.24
CA LEU A 121 -14.70 6.44 0.78
C LEU A 121 -13.18 6.63 0.82
N HIS A 122 -12.71 7.82 0.47
CA HIS A 122 -11.29 8.16 0.57
C HIS A 122 -10.94 8.50 2.03
N LEU A 123 -10.37 7.54 2.75
CA LEU A 123 -9.87 7.72 4.11
C LEU A 123 -8.40 8.13 4.07
N TRP A 124 -8.09 9.38 4.40
CA TRP A 124 -6.72 9.77 4.68
C TRP A 124 -6.32 9.24 6.06
N CYS A 125 -5.44 8.24 6.09
CA CYS A 125 -4.77 7.83 7.32
C CYS A 125 -3.51 8.69 7.52
N PRO A 126 -3.43 9.53 8.56
CA PRO A 126 -2.20 10.26 8.86
C PRO A 126 -1.10 9.28 9.30
N PRO A 127 0.19 9.57 9.02
CA PRO A 127 1.29 8.73 9.50
C PRO A 127 1.23 8.65 11.03
N SER A 128 1.26 7.44 11.58
CA SER A 128 1.25 7.22 13.02
C SER A 128 2.44 7.94 13.66
N ARG A 129 2.18 8.79 14.67
CA ARG A 129 3.24 9.33 15.52
C ARG A 129 3.85 8.16 16.26
N ARG A 130 5.08 7.79 15.89
CA ARG A 130 5.89 6.86 16.69
C ARG A 130 6.22 7.56 18.01
N SER A 131 5.76 6.98 19.12
CA SER A 131 6.24 7.26 20.47
C SER A 131 7.62 6.68 20.67
#